data_AF-A0A7C4STY6-F1
#
_entry.id   AF-A0A7C4STY6-F1
#
_cell.length_a   1.000
_cell.length_b   1.000
_cell.length_c   1.000
_cell.angle_alpha   90.00
_cell.angle_beta   90.00
_cell.angle_gamma   90.00
#
_symmetry.space_group_name_H-M   'P 1'
#
loop_
_entity.id
_entity.type
_entity.pdbx_description
1 polymer ?
#
loop_
_entity_poly.entity_id
_entity_poly.type
_entity_poly.pdbx_seq_one_letter_code
_entity_poly.pdbx_strand_id
1 'polypeptide(L)'
;MVVNLQSTSSKRVKGIFSVIASTNRLEILKILNAKGSLSYSELKSLAGFKSKKESGKFAYHLRKLVRHGLVSLNRAERKYVITSLGTLILNLSRQIEEHAILESGKLYVRTSKQKIEEFNANRITQSLVKEGGMPLDLAQKITAEVESRIHKFQTTYLTAPLIRE
;
A
#
# COMPACT_ATOMS: atom_id res chain seq x y z
N MET A 1 -38.02 -19.78 -10.71
CA MET A 1 -36.57 -20.06 -10.57
C MET A 1 -36.00 -19.17 -9.48
N VAL A 2 -35.70 -19.73 -8.31
CA VAL A 2 -35.03 -18.99 -7.23
C VAL A 2 -33.54 -18.97 -7.57
N VAL A 3 -33.05 -17.83 -8.07
CA VAL A 3 -31.61 -17.66 -8.34
C VAL A 3 -30.89 -17.68 -7.00
N ASN A 4 -30.03 -18.68 -6.74
CA ASN A 4 -29.30 -18.81 -5.48
C ASN A 4 -28.23 -17.72 -5.35
N LEU A 5 -28.62 -16.56 -4.80
CA LEU A 5 -27.79 -15.37 -4.61
C LEU A 5 -26.55 -15.59 -3.72
N GLN A 6 -26.60 -16.54 -2.78
CA GLN A 6 -25.47 -16.84 -1.90
C GLN A 6 -24.30 -17.47 -2.67
N SER A 7 -24.60 -18.38 -3.61
CA SER A 7 -23.59 -19.08 -4.41
C SER A 7 -22.86 -18.15 -5.39
N THR A 8 -23.55 -17.16 -5.95
CA THR A 8 -23.00 -16.19 -6.92
C THR A 8 -22.21 -15.08 -6.24
N SER A 9 -22.65 -14.63 -5.06
CA SER A 9 -21.92 -13.67 -4.23
C SER A 9 -20.53 -14.19 -3.83
N SER A 10 -20.45 -15.44 -3.35
CA SER A 10 -19.18 -16.09 -3.00
C SER A 10 -18.22 -16.19 -4.21
N LYS A 11 -18.75 -16.53 -5.39
CA LYS A 11 -17.95 -16.59 -6.64
C LYS A 11 -17.39 -15.23 -7.04
N ARG A 12 -18.18 -14.16 -6.91
CA ARG A 12 -17.73 -12.79 -7.22
C ARG A 12 -16.60 -12.35 -6.30
N VAL A 13 -16.74 -12.59 -5.00
CA VAL A 13 -15.72 -12.26 -3.99
C VAL A 13 -14.42 -13.05 -4.25
N LYS A 14 -14.50 -14.36 -4.48
CA LYS A 14 -13.34 -15.18 -4.87
C LYS A 14 -12.64 -14.64 -6.12
N GLY A 15 -13.42 -14.20 -7.11
CA GLY A 15 -12.91 -13.54 -8.31
C GLY A 15 -12.09 -12.29 -7.98
N ILE A 16 -12.59 -11.43 -7.09
CA ILE A 16 -11.87 -10.22 -6.66
C ILE A 16 -10.58 -10.57 -5.92
N PHE A 17 -10.60 -11.55 -5.00
CA PHE A 17 -9.41 -12.01 -4.29
C PHE A 17 -8.34 -12.55 -5.25
N SER A 18 -8.74 -13.32 -6.25
CA SER A 18 -7.84 -13.77 -7.32
C SER A 18 -7.22 -12.61 -8.11
N VAL A 19 -7.90 -11.44 -8.13
CA VAL A 19 -7.41 -10.26 -8.84
C VAL A 19 -6.35 -9.51 -8.05
N ILE A 20 -6.52 -9.41 -6.75
CA ILE A 20 -5.63 -8.61 -5.90
C ILE A 20 -4.39 -9.39 -5.47
N ALA A 21 -4.39 -10.72 -5.61
CA ALA A 21 -3.22 -11.57 -5.36
C ALA A 21 -2.00 -11.31 -6.30
N SER A 22 -2.10 -10.36 -7.24
CA SER A 22 -0.99 -10.00 -8.14
C SER A 22 -0.49 -8.60 -7.82
N THR A 23 0.80 -8.51 -7.53
CA THR A 23 1.53 -7.27 -7.25
C THR A 23 1.35 -6.22 -8.36
N ASN A 24 1.48 -6.59 -9.63
CA ASN A 24 1.28 -5.68 -10.76
C ASN A 24 -0.11 -5.04 -10.77
N ARG A 25 -1.16 -5.79 -10.39
CA ARG A 25 -2.54 -5.28 -10.40
C ARG A 25 -2.81 -4.38 -9.20
N LEU A 26 -2.27 -4.72 -8.03
CA LEU A 26 -2.28 -3.82 -6.87
C LEU A 26 -1.54 -2.52 -7.18
N GLU A 27 -0.40 -2.59 -7.86
CA GLU A 27 0.36 -1.40 -8.24
C GLU A 27 -0.41 -0.49 -9.20
N ILE A 28 -1.07 -1.06 -10.21
CA ILE A 28 -1.95 -0.30 -11.11
C ILE A 28 -3.08 0.40 -10.32
N LEU A 29 -3.70 -0.28 -9.36
CA LEU A 29 -4.73 0.32 -8.51
C LEU A 29 -4.15 1.46 -7.66
N LYS A 30 -2.98 1.27 -7.04
CA LYS A 30 -2.28 2.30 -6.25
C LYS A 30 -1.99 3.55 -7.08
N ILE A 31 -1.48 3.37 -8.31
CA ILE A 31 -1.18 4.47 -9.23
C ILE A 31 -2.46 5.25 -9.58
N LEU A 32 -3.55 4.57 -9.95
CA LEU A 32 -4.81 5.24 -10.27
C LEU A 32 -5.41 5.95 -9.06
N ASN A 33 -5.31 5.37 -7.87
CA ASN A 33 -5.76 5.99 -6.63
C ASN A 33 -4.96 7.26 -6.29
N ALA A 34 -3.65 7.28 -6.57
CA ALA A 34 -2.77 8.40 -6.25
C ALA A 34 -2.73 9.50 -7.33
N LYS A 35 -2.87 9.13 -8.61
CA LYS A 35 -2.70 10.04 -9.76
C LYS A 35 -4.01 10.40 -10.45
N GLY A 36 -5.12 9.78 -10.06
CA GLY A 36 -6.42 9.95 -10.71
C GLY A 36 -6.50 9.22 -12.05
N SER A 37 -7.32 9.74 -12.96
CA SER A 37 -7.58 9.12 -14.25
C SER A 37 -6.39 9.19 -15.20
N LEU A 38 -6.00 8.07 -15.81
CA LEU A 38 -4.80 7.98 -16.68
C LEU A 38 -5.11 7.27 -18.00
N SER A 39 -4.48 7.70 -19.09
CA SER A 39 -4.51 6.97 -20.36
C SER A 39 -3.78 5.64 -20.25
N TYR A 40 -3.98 4.77 -21.25
CA TYR A 40 -3.27 3.48 -21.33
C TYR A 40 -1.75 3.64 -21.27
N SER A 41 -1.20 4.59 -22.04
CA SER A 41 0.26 4.76 -22.16
C SER A 41 0.87 5.34 -20.89
N GLU A 42 0.21 6.31 -20.25
CA GLU A 42 0.65 6.88 -18.97
C GLU A 42 0.66 5.81 -17.88
N LEU A 43 -0.45 5.07 -17.74
CA LEU A 43 -0.58 4.03 -16.71
C LEU A 43 0.41 2.90 -16.93
N LYS A 44 0.64 2.49 -18.19
CA LYS A 44 1.64 1.48 -18.55
C LYS A 44 3.05 1.92 -18.14
N SER A 45 3.41 3.16 -18.46
CA SER A 45 4.72 3.73 -18.14
C SER A 45 4.93 3.82 -16.63
N LEU A 46 3.96 4.37 -15.89
CA LEU A 46 4.01 4.53 -14.44
C LEU A 46 4.06 3.18 -13.72
N ALA A 47 3.36 2.16 -14.24
CA ALA A 47 3.39 0.80 -13.69
C ALA A 47 4.67 0.01 -14.05
N GLY A 48 5.66 0.65 -14.68
CA GLY A 48 6.97 0.07 -14.96
C GLY A 48 7.06 -0.80 -16.23
N PHE A 49 5.98 -0.91 -17.03
CA PHE A 49 5.96 -1.70 -18.26
C PHE A 49 6.53 -0.86 -19.43
N LYS A 50 7.84 -0.64 -19.45
CA LYS A 50 8.46 0.35 -20.35
C LYS A 50 8.60 -0.15 -21.80
N SER A 51 8.82 -1.45 -22.02
CA SER A 51 9.11 -1.97 -23.35
C SER A 51 7.86 -2.23 -24.21
N LYS A 52 8.02 -2.27 -25.54
CA LYS A 52 6.93 -2.65 -26.46
C LYS A 52 6.46 -4.10 -26.22
N LYS A 53 7.40 -5.01 -25.95
CA LYS A 53 7.14 -6.45 -25.69
C LYS A 53 6.25 -6.67 -24.46
N GLU A 54 6.33 -5.79 -23.47
CA GLU A 54 5.55 -5.87 -22.24
C GLU A 54 4.11 -5.35 -22.36
N SER A 55 3.75 -4.74 -23.49
CA SER A 55 2.42 -4.15 -23.69
C SER A 55 1.31 -5.19 -23.57
N GLY A 56 1.52 -6.42 -24.06
CA GLY A 56 0.55 -7.50 -23.94
C GLY A 56 0.31 -7.92 -22.49
N LYS A 57 1.38 -7.98 -21.69
CA LYS A 57 1.34 -8.31 -20.26
C LYS A 57 0.61 -7.24 -19.46
N PHE A 58 0.91 -5.96 -19.71
CA PHE A 58 0.19 -4.85 -19.08
C PHE A 58 -1.31 -4.88 -19.44
N ALA A 59 -1.63 -5.02 -20.73
CA ALA A 59 -3.01 -5.09 -21.19
C ALA A 59 -3.78 -6.25 -20.53
N TYR A 60 -3.12 -7.39 -20.30
CA TYR A 60 -3.71 -8.50 -19.57
C TYR A 60 -4.10 -8.11 -18.13
N HIS A 61 -3.19 -7.49 -17.38
CA HIS A 61 -3.46 -7.04 -16.01
C HIS A 61 -4.61 -6.02 -15.97
N LEU A 62 -4.59 -5.02 -16.85
CA LEU A 62 -5.62 -3.98 -16.92
C LEU A 62 -6.99 -4.56 -17.29
N ARG A 63 -7.05 -5.47 -18.28
CA ARG A 63 -8.32 -6.16 -18.63
C ARG A 63 -8.89 -6.96 -17.46
N LYS A 64 -8.05 -7.61 -16.65
CA LYS A 64 -8.51 -8.34 -15.45
C LYS A 64 -9.10 -7.38 -14.41
N LEU A 65 -8.46 -6.23 -14.18
CA LEU A 65 -8.99 -5.21 -13.27
C LEU A 65 -10.34 -4.66 -13.73
N VAL A 66 -10.46 -4.35 -15.03
CA VAL A 66 -11.72 -3.85 -15.62
C VAL A 66 -12.83 -4.90 -15.57
N ARG A 67 -12.52 -6.15 -15.94
CA ARG A 67 -13.48 -7.26 -15.92
C ARG A 67 -14.11 -7.50 -14.55
N HIS A 68 -13.32 -7.32 -13.48
CA HIS A 68 -13.80 -7.50 -12.11
C HIS A 68 -14.30 -6.20 -11.48
N GLY A 69 -14.43 -5.12 -12.26
CA GLY A 69 -15.01 -3.87 -11.82
C GLY A 69 -14.17 -3.13 -10.78
N LEU A 70 -12.85 -3.35 -10.73
CA LEU A 70 -11.96 -2.60 -9.86
C LEU A 70 -11.47 -1.31 -10.53
N VAL A 71 -11.41 -1.30 -11.85
CA VAL A 71 -11.07 -0.16 -12.71
C VAL A 71 -12.17 0.00 -13.76
N SER A 72 -12.49 1.23 -14.15
CA SER A 72 -13.36 1.52 -15.30
C SER A 72 -12.59 2.32 -16.35
N LEU A 73 -13.07 2.25 -17.61
CA LEU A 73 -12.58 3.08 -18.71
C LEU A 73 -13.63 4.14 -19.01
N ASN A 74 -13.30 5.41 -18.80
CA ASN A 74 -14.05 6.50 -19.36
C ASN A 74 -13.76 6.54 -20.87
N ARG A 75 -14.75 6.18 -21.69
CA ARG A 75 -14.58 6.09 -23.14
C ARG A 75 -14.45 7.46 -23.82
N ALA A 76 -15.09 8.49 -23.28
CA ALA A 76 -15.01 9.84 -23.82
C ALA A 76 -13.60 10.41 -23.65
N GLU A 77 -13.01 10.24 -22.46
CA GLU A 77 -11.67 10.73 -22.16
C GLU A 77 -10.55 9.74 -22.53
N ARG A 78 -10.91 8.50 -22.85
CA ARG A 78 -9.98 7.37 -23.07
C ARG A 78 -9.03 7.15 -21.88
N LYS A 79 -9.53 7.44 -20.67
CA LYS A 79 -8.79 7.31 -19.40
C LYS A 79 -9.39 6.24 -18.52
N TYR A 80 -8.51 5.49 -17.88
CA TYR A 80 -8.84 4.52 -16.84
C TYR A 80 -8.92 5.23 -15.50
N VAL A 81 -9.90 4.85 -14.68
CA VAL A 81 -10.12 5.39 -13.33
C VAL A 81 -10.37 4.26 -12.35
N ILE A 82 -9.91 4.41 -11.12
CA ILE A 82 -10.23 3.47 -10.05
C ILE A 82 -11.72 3.61 -9.69
N THR A 83 -12.38 2.48 -9.43
CA THR A 83 -13.78 2.46 -8.98
C THR A 83 -13.86 2.53 -7.45
N SER A 84 -15.05 2.80 -6.90
CA SER A 84 -15.29 2.69 -5.46
C SER A 84 -14.93 1.32 -4.89
N LEU A 85 -15.22 0.24 -5.62
CA LEU A 85 -14.84 -1.12 -5.24
C LEU A 85 -13.31 -1.31 -5.26
N GLY A 86 -12.61 -0.75 -6.25
CA GLY A 86 -11.15 -0.74 -6.31
C GLY A 86 -10.53 -0.03 -5.11
N THR A 87 -11.06 1.13 -4.72
CA THR A 87 -10.62 1.88 -3.54
C THR A 87 -10.89 1.12 -2.25
N LEU A 88 -12.08 0.53 -2.08
CA LEU A 88 -12.40 -0.31 -0.93
C LEU A 88 -11.40 -1.47 -0.79
N ILE A 89 -11.10 -2.15 -1.90
CA ILE A 89 -10.16 -3.26 -1.91
C ILE A 89 -8.74 -2.84 -1.52
N LEU A 90 -8.24 -1.71 -2.03
CA LEU A 90 -6.94 -1.19 -1.61
C LEU A 90 -6.90 -0.89 -0.10
N ASN A 91 -7.96 -0.30 0.43
CA ASN A 91 -8.07 -0.01 1.87
C ASN A 91 -8.10 -1.29 2.70
N LEU A 92 -8.87 -2.30 2.29
CA LEU A 92 -8.93 -3.59 2.96
C LEU A 92 -7.60 -4.33 2.88
N SER A 93 -6.93 -4.35 1.72
CA SER A 93 -5.59 -4.95 1.59
C SER A 93 -4.59 -4.31 2.55
N ARG A 94 -4.62 -2.97 2.66
CA ARG A 94 -3.79 -2.24 3.61
C ARG A 94 -4.14 -2.60 5.06
N GLN A 95 -5.43 -2.65 5.42
CA GLN A 95 -5.85 -3.03 6.76
C GLN A 95 -5.44 -4.46 7.13
N ILE A 96 -5.52 -5.40 6.19
CA ILE A 96 -5.06 -6.78 6.39
C ILE A 96 -3.54 -6.80 6.64
N GLU A 97 -2.77 -6.05 5.86
CA GLU A 97 -1.32 -5.93 6.05
C GLU A 97 -1.00 -5.28 7.41
N GLU A 98 -1.72 -4.23 7.80
CA GLU A 98 -1.61 -3.61 9.12
C GLU A 98 -1.94 -4.61 10.24
N HIS A 99 -3.04 -5.36 10.15
CA HIS A 99 -3.41 -6.37 11.15
C HIS A 99 -2.40 -7.51 11.27
N ALA A 100 -1.94 -8.05 10.14
CA ALA A 100 -0.92 -9.11 10.13
C ALA A 100 0.40 -8.64 10.79
N ILE A 101 0.73 -7.36 10.62
CA ILE A 101 1.85 -6.71 11.27
C ILE A 101 1.63 -6.60 12.78
N LEU A 102 0.45 -6.16 13.23
CA LEU A 102 0.13 -6.04 14.65
C LEU A 102 0.25 -7.38 15.39
N GLU A 103 -0.22 -8.47 14.76
CA GLU A 103 -0.16 -9.82 15.34
C GLU A 103 1.27 -10.36 15.48
N SER A 104 2.25 -9.81 14.75
CA SER A 104 3.65 -10.25 14.83
C SER A 104 4.36 -9.87 16.14
N GLY A 105 3.77 -8.98 16.95
CA GLY A 105 4.36 -8.50 18.22
C GLY A 105 5.56 -7.56 18.06
N LYS A 106 5.97 -7.25 16.82
CA LYS A 106 7.02 -6.30 16.50
C LYS A 106 6.46 -4.88 16.40
N LEU A 107 7.29 -3.89 16.70
CA LEU A 107 6.95 -2.48 16.57
C LEU A 107 7.23 -2.03 15.13
N TYR A 108 6.26 -1.34 14.51
CA TYR A 108 6.40 -0.80 13.16
C TYR A 108 6.07 0.70 13.12
N VAL A 109 6.71 1.39 12.18
CA VAL A 109 6.49 2.81 11.90
C VAL A 109 5.98 3.00 10.48
N ARG A 110 5.05 3.94 10.32
CA ARG A 110 4.60 4.39 8.99
C ARG A 110 5.50 5.52 8.51
N THR A 111 6.15 5.34 7.36
CA THR A 111 7.00 6.37 6.74
C THR A 111 6.15 7.44 6.04
N SER A 112 6.78 8.57 5.72
CA SER A 112 6.16 9.66 4.94
C SER A 112 5.59 9.19 3.60
N LYS A 113 6.18 8.12 3.04
CA LYS A 113 5.80 7.48 1.77
C LYS A 113 4.70 6.42 1.91
N GLN A 114 4.01 6.38 3.05
CA GLN A 114 2.94 5.41 3.34
C GLN A 114 3.44 3.95 3.31
N LYS A 115 4.75 3.72 3.49
CA LYS A 115 5.31 2.38 3.69
C LYS A 115 5.35 2.04 5.16
N ILE A 116 5.20 0.76 5.48
CA ILE A 116 5.34 0.24 6.84
C ILE A 116 6.74 -0.35 6.94
N GLU A 117 7.51 0.06 7.95
CA GLU A 117 8.86 -0.43 8.22
C GLU A 117 8.97 -0.86 9.68
N GLU A 118 9.77 -1.88 9.96
CA GLU A 118 10.07 -2.27 11.34
C GLU A 118 10.75 -1.10 12.05
N PHE A 119 10.31 -0.80 13.27
CA PHE A 119 10.90 0.26 14.07
C PHE A 119 12.38 -0.04 14.31
N ASN A 120 13.22 0.94 14.03
CA ASN A 120 14.64 0.85 14.25
C ASN A 120 15.10 2.06 15.07
N ALA A 121 15.33 1.83 16.36
CA ALA A 121 15.82 2.84 17.30
C ALA A 121 17.12 3.51 16.80
N ASN A 122 17.98 2.81 16.04
CA ASN A 122 19.21 3.40 15.52
C ASN A 122 18.97 4.57 14.56
N ARG A 123 17.81 4.63 13.87
CA ARG A 123 17.46 5.81 13.06
C ARG A 123 17.29 7.06 13.93
N ILE A 124 16.80 6.89 15.17
CA ILE A 124 16.69 7.98 16.15
C ILE A 124 18.06 8.49 16.55
N THR A 125 18.94 7.58 16.97
CA THR A 125 20.32 7.94 17.30
C THR A 125 21.00 8.66 16.15
N GLN A 126 20.83 8.15 14.91
CA GLN A 126 21.47 8.75 13.73
C GLN A 126 20.95 10.16 13.44
N SER A 127 19.64 10.42 13.50
CA SER A 127 19.12 11.76 13.27
C SER A 127 19.50 12.73 14.39
N LEU A 128 19.50 12.29 15.66
CA LEU A 128 19.96 13.14 16.77
C LEU A 128 21.43 13.56 16.61
N VAL A 129 22.29 12.65 16.17
CA VAL A 129 23.71 12.95 15.94
C VAL A 129 23.92 13.77 14.67
N LYS A 130 23.35 13.35 13.53
CA LYS A 130 23.64 13.95 12.20
C LYS A 130 22.92 15.27 11.98
N GLU A 131 21.66 15.38 12.41
CA GLU A 131 20.84 16.56 12.18
C GLU A 131 20.81 17.47 13.42
N GLY A 132 20.79 16.88 14.61
CA GLY A 132 20.78 17.61 15.88
C GLY A 132 22.16 18.00 16.42
N GLY A 133 23.25 17.50 15.83
CA GLY A 133 24.61 17.74 16.31
C GLY A 133 24.89 17.17 17.72
N MET A 134 24.06 16.24 18.18
CA MET A 134 24.12 15.72 19.53
C MET A 134 25.31 14.76 19.72
N PRO A 135 26.02 14.81 20.87
CA PRO A 135 27.00 13.79 21.21
C PRO A 135 26.38 12.39 21.23
N LEU A 136 27.11 11.39 20.72
CA LEU A 136 26.61 10.02 20.55
C LEU A 136 26.06 9.42 21.85
N ASP A 137 26.77 9.59 22.98
CA ASP A 137 26.36 9.08 24.28
C ASP A 137 25.00 9.65 24.73
N LEU A 138 24.78 10.96 24.51
CA LEU A 138 23.51 11.60 24.84
C LEU A 138 22.39 11.14 23.90
N ALA A 139 22.68 11.01 22.60
CA ALA A 139 21.72 10.51 21.62
C ALA A 139 21.27 9.07 21.92
N GLN A 140 22.20 8.22 22.35
CA GLN A 140 21.91 6.84 22.76
C GLN A 140 21.01 6.79 24.00
N LYS A 141 21.29 7.61 25.02
CA LYS A 141 20.46 7.69 26.24
C LYS A 141 19.03 8.13 25.94
N ILE A 142 18.86 9.17 25.12
CA ILE A 142 17.53 9.64 24.68
C ILE A 142 16.82 8.56 23.89
N THR A 143 17.51 7.90 22.96
CA THR A 143 16.92 6.83 22.15
C THR A 143 16.45 5.66 23.01
N ALA A 144 17.23 5.24 24.00
CA ALA A 144 16.86 4.17 24.93
C ALA A 144 15.64 4.53 25.79
N GLU A 145 15.56 5.78 26.26
CA GLU A 145 14.39 6.30 26.99
C GLU A 145 13.14 6.30 26.11
N VAL A 146 13.26 6.72 24.85
CA VAL A 146 12.17 6.72 23.86
C VAL A 146 11.70 5.30 23.57
N GLU A 147 12.61 4.36 23.33
CA GLU A 147 12.30 2.95 23.09
C GLU A 147 11.58 2.33 24.29
N SER A 148 12.07 2.56 25.52
CA SER A 148 11.43 2.09 26.75
C SER A 148 10.02 2.63 26.91
N ARG A 149 9.80 3.92 26.62
CA ARG A 149 8.48 4.56 26.69
C ARG A 149 7.52 4.02 25.64
N ILE A 150 7.98 3.83 24.39
CA ILE A 150 7.13 3.28 23.32
C ILE A 150 6.71 1.84 23.66
N HIS A 151 7.64 1.00 24.14
CA HIS A 151 7.31 -0.36 24.57
C HIS A 151 6.29 -0.40 25.72
N LYS A 152 6.42 0.51 26.71
CA LYS A 152 5.47 0.62 27.83
C LYS A 152 4.10 1.18 27.43
N PHE A 153 4.04 2.00 26.38
CA PHE A 153 2.81 2.61 25.90
C PHE A 153 1.84 1.59 25.26
N GLN A 154 2.28 0.33 25.04
CA GLN A 154 1.50 -0.77 24.46
C GLN A 154 0.89 -0.48 23.08
N THR A 155 1.28 0.61 22.43
CA THR A 155 0.86 0.87 21.05
C THR A 155 1.69 0.01 20.11
N THR A 156 1.02 -0.94 19.49
CA THR A 156 1.59 -1.82 18.46
C THR A 156 1.89 -1.06 17.16
N TYR A 157 1.47 0.20 17.04
CA TYR A 157 1.62 0.99 15.81
C TYR A 157 1.86 2.48 16.07
N LEU A 158 2.90 3.03 15.44
CA LEU A 158 3.12 4.47 15.36
C LEU A 158 2.67 4.94 13.97
N THR A 159 1.52 5.63 13.94
CA THR A 159 0.81 6.01 12.70
C THR A 159 1.48 7.14 11.92
N ALA A 160 2.55 7.72 12.46
CA ALA A 160 3.31 8.79 11.86
C ALA A 160 4.81 8.53 11.99
N PRO A 161 5.64 9.03 11.06
CA PRO A 161 7.08 8.95 11.19
C PRO A 161 7.51 9.66 12.47
N LEU A 162 8.17 8.94 13.39
CA LEU A 162 8.71 9.51 14.62
C LEU A 162 9.78 10.57 14.36
N ILE A 163 10.42 10.48 13.20
CA ILE A 163 11.50 11.35 12.77
C ILE A 163 11.24 11.72 11.32
N ARG A 164 11.51 12.99 11.00
CA ARG A 164 11.41 13.50 9.65
C ARG A 164 12.42 12.77 8.77
N GLU A 165 11.95 12.20 7.67
CA GLU A 165 12.81 11.57 6.65
C GLU A 165 13.41 12.59 5.69
#